data_AF-A0A2P2L4K6-F1
#
_entry.id   AF-A0A2P2L4K6-F1
#
_cell.length_a   1.000
_cell.length_b   1.000
_cell.length_c   1.000
_cell.angle_alpha   90.00
_cell.angle_beta   90.00
_cell.angle_gamma   90.00
#
_symmetry.space_group_name_H-M   'P 1'
#
loop_
_entity.id
_entity.type
_entity.pdbx_description
1 polymer ?
#
loop_
_entity_poly.entity_id
_entity_poly.type
_entity_poly.pdbx_seq_one_letter_code
_entity_poly.pdbx_strand_id
1 'polypeptide(L)'
;MSKEENHNEGSTVASDLIDFLNASPTAFHAVDEAKKRLIHAGYEQICEREDWTLEAGKRYFFTRNHSTIVAFAIGNKYVAGNGFHIVGAHTDSPCIKLKPVSKVTKGGYLEVGVQTYGGGLWHTWFDRDLTVAGRVIVREEKDGSVSYSHRLVRIEEPIMRVPTLAIHLDRAVNTDGFKVNTQSHLVPILATSVKAELNKVAVENDGGELAGTKSHKETTTTTSKHHSLLLDMIACQIGCEPDDICDFELQACDTQPSLIGGAAKEFVFSGRLDNLCMSFCSLKALIDSTSSASDLKDESGVRMVALFDHEEVGSDSAQGAGSPVMLDALSRVTSSFNSDSKY
;
A
#
# COMPACT_ATOMS: atom_id res chain seq x y z
N MET A 1 -41.47 8.82 25.18
CA MET A 1 -40.69 9.91 25.81
C MET A 1 -39.43 9.25 26.33
N SER A 2 -38.23 9.48 25.84
CA SER A 2 -37.69 10.52 24.96
C SER A 2 -36.76 9.84 23.94
N LYS A 3 -36.96 10.17 22.66
CA LYS A 3 -35.87 10.16 21.69
C LYS A 3 -34.91 11.27 22.12
N GLU A 4 -33.65 10.93 22.38
CA GLU A 4 -32.56 11.89 22.25
C GLU A 4 -31.76 11.51 21.02
N GLU A 5 -32.20 12.07 19.89
CA GLU A 5 -31.32 12.36 18.77
C GLU A 5 -30.49 13.60 19.15
N ASN A 6 -29.16 13.45 19.10
CA ASN A 6 -28.20 14.39 18.51
C ASN A 6 -26.86 14.29 19.24
N HIS A 7 -25.97 13.42 18.76
CA HIS A 7 -24.56 13.75 18.69
C HIS A 7 -24.17 13.70 17.22
N ASN A 8 -24.20 14.87 16.59
CA ASN A 8 -23.44 15.17 15.39
C ASN A 8 -21.96 15.17 15.83
N GLU A 9 -21.40 14.01 16.16
CA GLU A 9 -19.99 13.85 16.46
C GLU A 9 -19.24 14.01 15.14
N GLY A 10 -18.60 15.17 14.95
CA GLY A 10 -17.58 15.31 13.92
C GLY A 10 -16.55 14.19 14.06
N SER A 11 -16.03 13.69 12.93
CA SER A 11 -15.02 12.62 12.93
C SER A 11 -13.88 12.96 13.90
N THR A 12 -13.66 12.07 14.88
CA THR A 12 -12.54 12.19 15.82
C THR A 12 -11.22 11.91 15.10
N VAL A 13 -10.10 12.37 15.66
CA VAL A 13 -8.76 12.02 15.13
C VAL A 13 -8.54 10.50 15.12
N ALA A 14 -9.08 9.79 16.10
CA ALA A 14 -8.97 8.34 16.19
C ALA A 14 -9.78 7.62 15.09
N SER A 15 -11.02 8.05 14.83
CA SER A 15 -11.82 7.48 13.72
C SER A 15 -11.19 7.77 12.36
N ASP A 16 -10.64 8.97 12.16
CA ASP A 16 -9.93 9.32 10.92
C ASP A 16 -8.64 8.49 10.72
N LEU A 17 -7.91 8.20 11.80
CA LEU A 17 -6.78 7.27 11.77
C LEU A 17 -7.24 5.85 11.38
N ILE A 18 -8.36 5.37 11.91
CA ILE A 18 -8.91 4.06 11.54
C ILE A 18 -9.23 4.00 10.04
N ASP A 19 -9.84 5.06 9.49
CA ASP A 19 -10.14 5.15 8.06
C ASP A 19 -8.85 5.13 7.22
N PHE A 20 -7.83 5.87 7.63
CA PHE A 20 -6.51 5.86 6.98
C PHE A 20 -5.87 4.46 7.00
N LEU A 21 -5.86 3.78 8.15
CA LEU A 21 -5.29 2.44 8.31
C LEU A 21 -6.01 1.38 7.48
N ASN A 22 -7.35 1.47 7.41
CA ASN A 22 -8.19 0.56 6.64
C ASN A 22 -8.09 0.81 5.14
N ALA A 23 -7.87 2.05 4.71
CA ALA A 23 -7.59 2.39 3.31
C ALA A 23 -6.17 1.99 2.86
N SER A 24 -5.27 1.69 3.81
CA SER A 24 -3.83 1.53 3.58
C SER A 24 -3.30 0.13 3.93
N PRO A 25 -3.71 -0.95 3.23
CA PRO A 25 -3.20 -2.30 3.48
C PRO A 25 -1.73 -2.48 3.06
N THR A 26 -1.20 -1.61 2.19
CA THR A 26 0.20 -1.64 1.70
C THR A 26 0.77 -0.22 1.59
N ALA A 27 2.09 -0.09 1.46
CA ALA A 27 2.76 1.20 1.25
C ALA A 27 2.20 1.98 0.02
N PHE A 28 1.85 1.25 -1.06
CA PHE A 28 1.24 1.85 -2.24
C PHE A 28 -0.13 2.46 -1.97
N HIS A 29 -0.95 1.76 -1.16
CA HIS A 29 -2.25 2.28 -0.75
C HIS A 29 -2.12 3.42 0.27
N ALA A 30 -1.14 3.37 1.17
CA ALA A 30 -0.84 4.46 2.10
C ALA A 30 -0.49 5.76 1.35
N VAL A 31 0.32 5.68 0.30
CA VAL A 31 0.63 6.83 -0.55
C VAL A 31 -0.57 7.30 -1.36
N ASP A 32 -1.37 6.39 -1.92
CA ASP A 32 -2.58 6.76 -2.66
C ASP A 32 -3.61 7.46 -1.75
N GLU A 33 -3.80 6.96 -0.53
CA GLU A 33 -4.66 7.60 0.46
C GLU A 33 -4.11 8.97 0.91
N ALA A 34 -2.79 9.07 1.16
CA ALA A 34 -2.16 10.35 1.47
C ALA A 34 -2.33 11.36 0.33
N LYS A 35 -2.16 10.92 -0.92
CA LYS A 35 -2.40 11.72 -2.13
C LYS A 35 -3.84 12.23 -2.20
N LYS A 36 -4.84 11.36 -1.98
CA LYS A 36 -6.26 11.77 -1.99
C LYS A 36 -6.53 12.86 -0.96
N ARG A 37 -6.00 12.70 0.25
CA ARG A 37 -6.14 13.69 1.34
C ARG A 37 -5.47 15.02 1.02
N LEU A 38 -4.27 15.00 0.45
CA LEU A 38 -3.54 16.21 0.02
C LEU A 38 -4.30 16.95 -1.09
N ILE A 39 -4.78 16.23 -2.11
CA ILE A 39 -5.58 16.82 -3.19
C ILE A 39 -6.86 17.44 -2.63
N HIS A 40 -7.56 16.74 -1.74
CA HIS A 40 -8.76 17.27 -1.08
C HIS A 40 -8.46 18.53 -0.26
N ALA A 41 -7.28 18.59 0.38
CA ALA A 41 -6.80 19.78 1.09
C ALA A 41 -6.33 20.92 0.15
N GLY A 42 -6.30 20.70 -1.16
CA GLY A 42 -5.89 21.68 -2.17
C GLY A 42 -4.38 21.79 -2.37
N TYR A 43 -3.65 20.70 -2.17
CA TYR A 43 -2.26 20.56 -2.62
C TYR A 43 -2.22 20.17 -4.10
N GLU A 44 -1.24 20.69 -4.81
CA GLU A 44 -1.01 20.38 -6.22
C GLU A 44 0.00 19.24 -6.39
N GLN A 45 -0.35 18.23 -7.19
CA GLN A 45 0.61 17.18 -7.53
C GLN A 45 1.59 17.69 -8.59
N ILE A 46 2.88 17.61 -8.30
CA ILE A 46 3.95 17.94 -9.26
C ILE A 46 4.67 16.67 -9.73
N CYS A 47 5.19 16.68 -10.95
CA CYS A 47 5.93 15.58 -11.53
C CYS A 47 7.43 15.74 -11.26
N GLU A 48 8.08 14.70 -10.75
CA GLU A 48 9.52 14.75 -10.50
C GLU A 48 10.34 14.86 -11.79
N ARG A 49 9.78 14.43 -12.92
CA ARG A 49 10.43 14.43 -14.24
C ARG A 49 10.32 15.76 -15.00
N GLU A 50 9.55 16.71 -14.48
CA GLU A 50 9.31 18.01 -15.11
C GLU A 50 10.00 19.11 -14.30
N ASP A 51 10.22 20.26 -14.94
CA ASP A 51 10.68 21.46 -14.24
C ASP A 51 9.60 21.98 -13.29
N TRP A 52 10.02 22.49 -12.12
CA TRP A 52 9.09 22.96 -11.08
C TRP A 52 8.94 24.47 -11.11
N THR A 53 7.73 24.93 -11.42
CA THR A 53 7.33 26.34 -11.25
C THR A 53 6.60 26.49 -9.91
N LEU A 54 7.35 26.76 -8.85
CA LEU A 54 6.81 26.87 -7.49
C LEU A 54 6.53 28.32 -7.12
N GLU A 55 5.47 28.56 -6.34
CA GLU A 55 5.10 29.89 -5.86
C GLU A 55 5.00 29.92 -4.32
N ALA A 56 5.38 31.06 -3.74
CA ALA A 56 5.20 31.31 -2.32
C ALA A 56 3.70 31.29 -1.97
N GLY A 57 3.35 30.70 -0.83
CA GLY A 57 1.96 30.53 -0.39
C GLY A 57 1.23 29.33 -1.00
N LYS A 58 1.86 28.60 -1.93
CA LYS A 58 1.29 27.37 -2.51
C LYS A 58 1.79 26.11 -1.82
N ARG A 59 1.08 25.01 -2.10
CA ARG A 59 1.20 23.70 -1.44
C ARG A 59 1.29 22.62 -2.51
N TYR A 60 2.29 21.76 -2.41
CA TYR A 60 2.64 20.81 -3.46
C TYR A 60 2.98 19.45 -2.86
N PHE A 61 2.91 18.40 -3.68
CA PHE A 61 3.46 17.09 -3.35
C PHE A 61 3.90 16.33 -4.59
N PHE A 62 4.81 15.39 -4.42
CA PHE A 62 5.16 14.41 -5.44
C PHE A 62 5.34 13.03 -4.81
N THR A 63 5.29 12.00 -5.64
CA THR A 63 5.47 10.60 -5.23
C THR A 63 6.63 9.96 -5.98
N ARG A 64 7.37 9.09 -5.31
CA ARG A 64 8.40 8.24 -5.93
C ARG A 64 8.03 6.78 -5.76
N ASN A 65 8.14 6.01 -6.85
CA ASN A 65 7.73 4.60 -6.93
C ASN A 65 6.25 4.34 -6.54
N HIS A 66 5.43 5.38 -6.34
CA HIS A 66 4.09 5.28 -5.74
C HIS A 66 4.07 4.72 -4.30
N SER A 67 5.22 4.63 -3.62
CA SER A 67 5.32 4.13 -2.24
C SER A 67 6.01 5.10 -1.28
N THR A 68 6.61 6.16 -1.81
CA THR A 68 7.07 7.33 -1.04
C THR A 68 6.36 8.58 -1.50
N ILE A 69 6.03 9.46 -0.55
CA ILE A 69 5.39 10.75 -0.82
C ILE A 69 6.08 11.86 -0.04
N VAL A 70 6.36 12.97 -0.73
CA VAL A 70 6.87 14.20 -0.13
C VAL A 70 5.87 15.30 -0.41
N ALA A 71 5.34 15.90 0.65
CA ALA A 71 4.38 16.99 0.59
C ALA A 71 4.96 18.21 1.31
N PHE A 72 4.76 19.40 0.74
CA PHE A 72 5.30 20.62 1.31
C PHE A 72 4.42 21.85 1.02
N ALA A 73 4.50 22.82 1.92
CA ALA A 73 3.80 24.11 1.85
C ALA A 73 4.82 25.24 2.02
N ILE A 74 4.82 26.17 1.07
CA ILE A 74 5.82 27.25 0.99
C ILE A 74 5.23 28.49 1.65
N GLY A 75 5.91 29.05 2.65
CA GLY A 75 5.48 30.29 3.29
C GLY A 75 5.47 31.50 2.34
N ASN A 76 4.58 32.46 2.57
CA ASN A 76 4.50 33.68 1.74
C ASN A 76 5.76 34.55 1.84
N LYS A 77 6.51 34.44 2.93
CA LYS A 77 7.77 35.17 3.15
C LYS A 77 9.00 34.30 2.88
N TYR A 78 8.83 33.11 2.32
CA TYR A 78 9.94 32.26 1.96
C TYR A 78 10.80 32.92 0.88
N VAL A 79 12.11 32.88 1.07
CA VAL A 79 13.13 33.23 0.09
C VAL A 79 14.20 32.14 0.11
N ALA A 80 14.92 31.97 -1.01
CA ALA A 80 16.00 30.98 -1.09
C ALA A 80 17.01 31.17 0.06
N GLY A 81 17.31 30.07 0.76
CA GLY A 81 18.19 30.06 1.94
C GLY A 81 17.45 30.02 3.29
N ASN A 82 16.13 30.26 3.32
CA ASN A 82 15.33 30.04 4.51
C ASN A 82 15.20 28.54 4.85
N GLY A 83 14.80 28.25 6.10
CA GLY A 83 14.75 26.90 6.65
C GLY A 83 13.53 26.07 6.22
N PHE A 84 13.63 24.76 6.48
CA PHE A 84 12.57 23.77 6.28
C PHE A 84 12.16 23.16 7.62
N HIS A 85 10.85 23.02 7.85
CA HIS A 85 10.27 22.34 9.00
C HIS A 85 9.78 20.96 8.55
N ILE A 86 10.57 19.92 8.82
CA ILE A 86 10.37 18.59 8.22
C ILE A 86 9.93 17.59 9.30
N VAL A 87 8.87 16.84 9.00
CA VAL A 87 8.51 15.62 9.74
C VAL A 87 8.68 14.41 8.81
N GLY A 88 9.45 13.43 9.27
CA GLY A 88 9.68 12.16 8.57
C GLY A 88 8.95 11.01 9.24
N ALA A 89 8.36 10.13 8.44
CA ALA A 89 7.83 8.82 8.87
C ALA A 89 7.98 7.81 7.70
N HIS A 90 7.42 6.61 7.83
CA HIS A 90 7.44 5.61 6.76
C HIS A 90 6.09 4.94 6.51
N THR A 91 5.93 4.44 5.28
CA THR A 91 4.70 3.90 4.70
C THR A 91 4.67 2.38 4.71
N ASP A 92 5.82 1.73 4.85
CA ASP A 92 5.93 0.28 4.94
C ASP A 92 5.80 -0.24 6.37
N SER A 93 5.45 -1.53 6.45
CA SER A 93 5.39 -2.30 7.69
C SER A 93 5.86 -3.73 7.39
N PRO A 94 6.31 -4.50 8.40
CA PRO A 94 6.71 -5.87 8.19
C PRO A 94 5.55 -6.69 7.68
N CYS A 95 5.78 -7.45 6.61
CA CYS A 95 4.72 -8.21 5.95
C CYS A 95 5.23 -9.46 5.23
N ILE A 96 4.29 -10.25 4.73
CA ILE A 96 4.55 -11.39 3.86
C ILE A 96 4.28 -10.94 2.42
N LYS A 97 5.33 -10.83 1.60
CA LYS A 97 5.23 -10.48 0.18
C LYS A 97 5.11 -11.75 -0.68
N LEU A 98 4.35 -11.71 -1.76
CA LEU A 98 4.32 -12.79 -2.75
C LEU A 98 5.67 -12.83 -3.48
N LYS A 99 6.16 -14.04 -3.78
CA LYS A 99 7.37 -14.21 -4.59
C LYS A 99 7.07 -13.93 -6.08
N PRO A 100 8.07 -13.49 -6.86
CA PRO A 100 7.94 -13.35 -8.32
C PRO A 100 7.54 -14.64 -9.04
N VAL A 101 7.82 -15.80 -8.42
CA VAL A 101 7.27 -17.10 -8.79
C VAL A 101 6.61 -17.67 -7.54
N SER A 102 5.30 -17.55 -7.47
CA SER A 102 4.52 -17.93 -6.27
C SER A 102 3.78 -19.26 -6.42
N LYS A 103 3.79 -19.87 -7.61
CA LYS A 103 3.10 -21.15 -7.83
C LYS A 103 3.73 -22.28 -7.01
N VAL A 104 3.02 -22.79 -6.02
CA VAL A 104 3.40 -23.98 -5.24
C VAL A 104 2.22 -24.95 -5.20
N THR A 105 2.46 -26.23 -5.46
CA THR A 105 1.45 -27.29 -5.33
C THR A 105 1.99 -28.38 -4.42
N LYS A 106 1.30 -28.65 -3.32
CA LYS A 106 1.74 -29.61 -2.31
C LYS A 106 0.56 -30.25 -1.61
N GLY A 107 0.58 -31.58 -1.44
CA GLY A 107 -0.44 -32.30 -0.66
C GLY A 107 -1.89 -32.12 -1.14
N GLY A 108 -2.11 -31.86 -2.45
CA GLY A 108 -3.44 -31.56 -2.99
C GLY A 108 -3.92 -30.12 -2.80
N TYR A 109 -3.06 -29.24 -2.26
CA TYR A 109 -3.33 -27.81 -2.12
C TYR A 109 -2.59 -27.00 -3.20
N LEU A 110 -3.25 -25.92 -3.60
CA LEU A 110 -2.65 -24.80 -4.31
C LEU A 110 -2.20 -23.79 -3.24
N GLU A 111 -0.88 -23.68 -3.10
CA GLU A 111 -0.21 -22.78 -2.16
C GLU A 111 0.38 -21.58 -2.90
N VAL A 112 0.58 -20.48 -2.19
CA VAL A 112 1.19 -19.26 -2.73
C VAL A 112 2.55 -19.04 -2.05
N GLY A 113 3.62 -19.18 -2.83
CA GLY A 113 4.99 -18.94 -2.40
C GLY A 113 5.21 -17.47 -2.00
N VAL A 114 5.74 -17.28 -0.80
CA VAL A 114 5.94 -15.97 -0.19
C VAL A 114 7.37 -15.75 0.31
N GLN A 115 7.70 -14.51 0.62
CA GLN A 115 8.93 -14.06 1.25
C GLN A 115 8.62 -13.07 2.38
N THR A 116 9.44 -13.08 3.42
CA THR A 116 9.32 -12.13 4.53
C THR A 116 9.91 -10.78 4.15
N TYR A 117 9.25 -9.72 4.59
CA TYR A 117 9.69 -8.35 4.42
C TYR A 117 9.73 -7.67 5.79
N GLY A 118 10.87 -7.11 6.17
CA GLY A 118 11.09 -6.51 7.49
C GLY A 118 11.23 -7.50 8.64
N GLY A 119 11.21 -6.99 9.87
CA GLY A 119 11.40 -7.74 11.13
C GLY A 119 10.10 -8.30 11.73
N GLY A 120 9.25 -8.94 10.94
CA GLY A 120 7.91 -9.32 11.38
C GLY A 120 7.84 -10.37 12.49
N LEU A 121 6.81 -10.27 13.33
CA LEU A 121 6.44 -11.31 14.30
C LEU A 121 5.69 -12.44 13.59
N TRP A 122 6.39 -13.28 12.84
CA TRP A 122 5.80 -14.22 11.88
C TRP A 122 4.75 -15.19 12.45
N HIS A 123 4.81 -15.50 13.74
CA HIS A 123 3.81 -16.34 14.38
C HIS A 123 2.40 -15.70 14.40
N THR A 124 2.28 -14.37 14.37
CA THR A 124 0.99 -13.68 14.39
C THR A 124 0.24 -13.75 13.05
N TRP A 125 0.93 -14.14 11.98
CA TRP A 125 0.37 -14.31 10.63
C TRP A 125 -0.29 -15.67 10.44
N PHE A 126 -0.02 -16.62 11.33
CA PHE A 126 -0.72 -17.89 11.34
C PHE A 126 -2.15 -17.68 11.79
N ASP A 127 -3.04 -18.49 11.22
CA ASP A 127 -4.43 -18.54 11.58
C ASP A 127 -5.20 -17.21 11.45
N ARG A 128 -4.74 -16.35 10.53
CA ARG A 128 -5.42 -15.14 10.07
C ARG A 128 -6.14 -15.36 8.75
N ASP A 129 -7.24 -14.65 8.58
CA ASP A 129 -7.99 -14.59 7.33
C ASP A 129 -7.30 -13.60 6.41
N LEU A 130 -6.50 -14.11 5.47
CA LEU A 130 -5.60 -13.31 4.65
C LEU A 130 -6.18 -13.09 3.26
N THR A 131 -5.92 -11.91 2.72
CA THR A 131 -6.13 -11.55 1.32
C THR A 131 -4.82 -11.03 0.70
N VAL A 132 -4.85 -10.58 -0.55
CA VAL A 132 -3.73 -9.86 -1.20
C VAL A 132 -4.09 -8.42 -1.53
N ALA A 133 -3.12 -7.53 -1.36
CA ALA A 133 -3.18 -6.17 -1.86
C ALA A 133 -1.79 -5.71 -2.34
N GLY A 134 -1.76 -4.69 -3.20
CA GLY A 134 -0.53 -4.09 -3.69
C GLY A 134 -0.71 -3.39 -5.03
N ARG A 135 0.30 -3.52 -5.90
CA ARG A 135 0.27 -2.97 -7.26
C ARG A 135 0.43 -4.04 -8.33
N VAL A 136 -0.12 -3.76 -9.50
CA VAL A 136 -0.01 -4.56 -10.71
C VAL A 136 0.46 -3.65 -11.85
N ILE A 137 1.40 -4.13 -12.65
CA ILE A 137 1.80 -3.48 -13.90
C ILE A 137 1.03 -4.15 -15.04
N VAL A 138 0.20 -3.36 -15.71
CA VAL A 138 -0.69 -3.83 -16.76
C VAL A 138 -0.21 -3.30 -18.10
N ARG A 139 -0.11 -4.18 -19.10
CA ARG A 139 0.13 -3.81 -20.50
C ARG A 139 -1.18 -3.27 -21.09
N GLU A 140 -1.12 -2.09 -21.67
CA GLU A 140 -2.25 -1.47 -22.35
C GLU A 140 -1.88 -1.25 -23.82
N GLU A 141 -2.68 -1.83 -24.72
CA GLU A 141 -2.52 -1.63 -26.16
C GLU A 141 -3.71 -0.82 -26.69
N LYS A 142 -3.41 0.38 -27.19
CA LYS A 142 -4.41 1.29 -27.76
C LYS A 142 -3.88 1.91 -29.03
N ASP A 143 -4.65 1.84 -30.10
CA ASP A 143 -4.32 2.41 -31.41
C ASP A 143 -2.94 1.98 -31.95
N GLY A 144 -2.53 0.73 -31.66
CA GLY A 144 -1.23 0.16 -32.05
C GLY A 144 -0.03 0.63 -31.20
N SER A 145 -0.26 1.47 -30.19
CA SER A 145 0.75 1.86 -29.21
C SER A 145 0.65 0.99 -27.95
N VAL A 146 1.80 0.53 -27.46
CA VAL A 146 1.90 -0.23 -26.21
C VAL A 146 2.36 0.72 -25.11
N SER A 147 1.60 0.74 -24.02
CA SER A 147 1.92 1.46 -22.80
C SER A 147 1.80 0.54 -21.58
N TYR A 148 2.33 0.99 -20.45
CA TYR A 148 2.24 0.26 -19.19
C TYR A 148 1.65 1.17 -18.14
N SER A 149 0.66 0.65 -17.41
CA SER A 149 0.02 1.38 -16.33
C SER A 149 0.25 0.67 -15.00
N HIS A 150 0.37 1.49 -13.95
CA HIS A 150 0.37 1.04 -12.57
C HIS A 150 -1.06 1.06 -12.05
N ARG A 151 -1.58 -0.09 -11.60
CA ARG A 151 -2.90 -0.21 -10.96
C ARG A 151 -2.76 -0.76 -9.56
N LEU A 152 -3.50 -0.16 -8.61
CA LEU A 152 -3.66 -0.76 -7.28
C LEU A 152 -4.67 -1.89 -7.34
N VAL A 153 -4.41 -2.92 -6.56
CA VAL A 153 -5.35 -4.04 -6.37
C VAL A 153 -5.45 -4.36 -4.88
N ARG A 154 -6.67 -4.65 -4.45
CA ARG A 154 -6.99 -5.23 -3.16
C ARG A 154 -8.17 -6.16 -3.37
N ILE A 155 -7.99 -7.43 -3.05
CA ILE A 155 -9.10 -8.40 -2.97
C ILE A 155 -9.70 -8.25 -1.57
N GLU A 156 -11.01 -8.07 -1.45
CA GLU A 156 -11.64 -7.85 -0.13
C GLU A 156 -11.91 -9.17 0.60
N GLU A 157 -12.12 -10.26 -0.14
CA GLU A 157 -12.42 -11.56 0.42
C GLU A 157 -11.17 -12.23 1.05
N PRO A 158 -11.35 -12.99 2.14
CA PRO A 158 -10.26 -13.78 2.74
C PRO A 158 -9.98 -15.03 1.91
N ILE A 159 -9.07 -14.90 0.94
CA ILE A 159 -8.74 -15.94 -0.04
C ILE A 159 -7.62 -16.87 0.39
N MET A 160 -6.88 -16.54 1.46
CA MET A 160 -5.69 -17.28 1.87
C MET A 160 -5.61 -17.49 3.38
N ARG A 161 -4.90 -18.54 3.78
CA ARG A 161 -4.69 -18.89 5.19
C ARG A 161 -3.32 -19.55 5.36
N VAL A 162 -2.56 -19.13 6.38
CA VAL A 162 -1.38 -19.88 6.87
C VAL A 162 -1.83 -20.71 8.08
N PRO A 163 -2.13 -22.01 7.95
CA PRO A 163 -2.64 -22.82 9.06
C PRO A 163 -1.53 -23.22 10.04
N THR A 164 -1.85 -23.25 11.34
CA THR A 164 -0.96 -23.87 12.32
C THR A 164 -0.97 -25.40 12.21
N LEU A 165 0.16 -26.02 12.56
CA LEU A 165 0.20 -27.47 12.77
C LEU A 165 -0.55 -27.81 14.07
N ALA A 166 -1.41 -28.82 14.02
CA ALA A 166 -2.15 -29.26 15.21
C ALA A 166 -1.20 -29.67 16.35
N ILE A 167 -1.46 -29.18 17.57
CA ILE A 167 -0.66 -29.48 18.78
C ILE A 167 -0.46 -30.97 19.06
N HIS A 168 -1.38 -31.83 18.61
CA HIS A 168 -1.26 -33.28 18.75
C HIS A 168 -0.03 -33.84 18.01
N LEU A 169 0.40 -33.15 16.95
CA LEU A 169 1.56 -33.45 16.10
C LEU A 169 2.80 -32.62 16.46
N ASP A 170 2.64 -31.56 17.26
CA ASP A 170 3.73 -30.78 17.87
C ASP A 170 3.44 -30.53 19.35
N ARG A 171 3.65 -31.58 20.16
CA ARG A 171 3.27 -31.57 21.59
C ARG A 171 4.15 -30.65 22.45
N ALA A 172 5.32 -30.26 21.94
CA ALA A 172 6.29 -29.44 22.64
C ALA A 172 6.15 -27.95 22.33
N VAL A 173 5.24 -27.53 21.43
CA VAL A 173 5.10 -26.14 20.98
C VAL A 173 4.96 -25.12 22.12
N ASN A 174 4.23 -25.48 23.19
CA ASN A 174 4.00 -24.60 24.34
C ASN A 174 5.18 -24.56 25.32
N THR A 175 6.09 -25.53 25.28
CA THR A 175 7.29 -25.57 26.14
C THR A 175 8.52 -25.05 25.42
N ASP A 176 8.67 -25.40 24.14
CA ASP A 176 9.85 -25.13 23.33
C ASP A 176 9.72 -23.83 22.52
N GLY A 177 8.50 -23.27 22.47
CA GLY A 177 8.12 -22.11 21.69
C GLY A 177 7.73 -22.48 20.25
N PHE A 178 6.87 -21.65 19.65
CA PHE A 178 6.43 -21.81 18.28
C PHE A 178 7.52 -21.37 17.29
N LYS A 179 8.32 -22.34 16.83
CA LYS A 179 9.46 -22.13 15.94
C LYS A 179 9.02 -22.14 14.48
N VAL A 180 8.92 -20.96 13.89
CA VAL A 180 8.52 -20.78 12.49
C VAL A 180 9.74 -20.91 11.57
N ASN A 181 9.73 -21.89 10.66
CA ASN A 181 10.59 -21.85 9.49
C ASN A 181 9.93 -20.94 8.44
N THR A 182 10.52 -19.78 8.17
CA THR A 182 9.93 -18.75 7.31
C THR A 182 9.80 -19.17 5.85
N GLN A 183 10.55 -20.19 5.40
CA GLN A 183 10.51 -20.70 4.04
C GLN A 183 9.47 -21.81 3.84
N SER A 184 9.28 -22.69 4.83
CA SER A 184 8.42 -23.87 4.69
C SER A 184 7.11 -23.82 5.47
N HIS A 185 7.01 -23.01 6.53
CA HIS A 185 5.82 -22.95 7.40
C HIS A 185 4.93 -21.74 7.14
N LEU A 186 5.43 -20.69 6.47
CA LEU A 186 4.68 -19.46 6.18
C LEU A 186 3.93 -19.47 4.85
N VAL A 187 3.86 -20.59 4.14
CA VAL A 187 3.28 -20.65 2.80
C VAL A 187 1.74 -20.74 2.92
N PRO A 188 0.98 -19.69 2.54
CA PRO A 188 -0.47 -19.73 2.61
C PRO A 188 -1.08 -20.70 1.60
N ILE A 189 -2.16 -21.34 2.01
CA ILE A 189 -3.05 -22.13 1.15
C ILE A 189 -4.07 -21.17 0.52
N LEU A 190 -4.26 -21.30 -0.80
CA LEU A 190 -5.24 -20.55 -1.59
C LEU A 190 -6.48 -21.41 -1.90
N ALA A 191 -6.28 -22.65 -2.34
CA ALA A 191 -7.37 -23.55 -2.74
C ALA A 191 -6.93 -25.02 -2.70
N THR A 192 -7.86 -25.95 -2.90
CA THR A 192 -7.53 -27.35 -3.20
C THR A 192 -7.44 -27.55 -4.71
N SER A 193 -6.56 -28.45 -5.16
CA SER A 193 -6.46 -28.81 -6.57
C SER A 193 -7.76 -29.39 -7.12
N VAL A 194 -8.48 -30.17 -6.29
CA VAL A 194 -9.77 -30.76 -6.63
C VAL A 194 -10.82 -29.69 -6.93
N LYS A 195 -10.95 -28.68 -6.05
CA LYS A 195 -11.96 -27.62 -6.26
C LYS A 195 -11.60 -26.74 -7.44
N ALA A 196 -10.32 -26.45 -7.64
CA ALA A 196 -9.86 -25.69 -8.80
C ALA A 196 -10.20 -26.41 -10.12
N GLU A 197 -10.00 -27.73 -10.19
CA GLU A 197 -10.30 -28.50 -11.39
C GLU A 197 -11.81 -28.64 -11.64
N LEU A 198 -12.61 -28.88 -10.59
CA LEU A 198 -14.07 -28.90 -10.69
C LEU A 198 -14.63 -27.57 -11.22
N ASN A 199 -14.05 -26.44 -10.79
CA ASN A 199 -14.50 -25.12 -11.24
C ASN A 199 -14.18 -24.89 -12.72
N LYS A 200 -13.03 -25.35 -13.24
CA LYS A 200 -12.71 -25.26 -14.68
C LYS A 200 -13.72 -26.05 -15.52
N VAL A 201 -14.00 -27.30 -15.13
CA VAL A 201 -14.96 -28.16 -15.83
C VAL A 201 -16.37 -27.57 -15.80
N ALA A 202 -16.75 -26.90 -14.71
CA ALA A 202 -18.05 -26.22 -14.64
C ALA A 202 -18.13 -25.06 -15.65
N VAL A 203 -17.08 -24.24 -15.76
CA VAL A 203 -17.02 -23.12 -16.73
C VAL A 203 -17.08 -23.63 -18.17
N GLU A 204 -16.39 -24.74 -18.47
CA GLU A 204 -16.43 -25.36 -19.81
C GLU A 204 -17.82 -25.93 -20.17
N ASN A 205 -18.54 -26.49 -19.19
CA ASN A 205 -19.85 -27.12 -19.41
C ASN A 205 -21.02 -26.14 -19.46
N ASP A 206 -20.97 -25.03 -18.72
CA ASP A 206 -22.11 -24.12 -18.59
C ASP A 206 -22.24 -23.13 -19.76
N GLY A 207 -21.32 -23.16 -20.73
CA GLY A 207 -21.32 -22.26 -21.90
C GLY A 207 -21.36 -20.77 -21.54
N GLY A 208 -21.10 -20.44 -20.28
CA GLY A 208 -21.25 -19.11 -19.71
C GLY A 208 -20.08 -18.25 -20.11
N GLU A 209 -20.31 -17.33 -21.03
CA GLU A 209 -19.48 -16.15 -21.24
C GLU A 209 -19.43 -15.34 -19.93
N LEU A 210 -18.48 -15.67 -19.04
CA LEU A 210 -17.77 -14.61 -18.35
C LEU A 210 -16.97 -13.89 -19.44
N ALA A 211 -17.34 -12.63 -19.68
CA ALA A 211 -16.71 -11.77 -20.67
C ALA A 211 -15.18 -11.78 -20.49
N GLY A 212 -14.47 -12.46 -21.38
CA GLY A 212 -13.00 -12.43 -21.43
C GLY A 212 -12.34 -13.65 -22.09
N THR A 213 -12.84 -14.87 -21.90
CA THR A 213 -12.12 -16.09 -22.33
C THR A 213 -12.29 -16.43 -23.81
N LYS A 214 -11.61 -15.69 -24.69
CA LYS A 214 -11.26 -16.21 -26.02
C LYS A 214 -10.17 -17.28 -25.88
N SER A 215 -10.35 -18.37 -26.62
CA SER A 215 -9.49 -19.56 -26.73
C SER A 215 -8.05 -19.39 -26.24
N HIS A 216 -7.62 -20.25 -25.31
CA HIS A 216 -6.22 -20.44 -24.89
C HIS A 216 -5.24 -20.30 -26.06
N LYS A 217 -4.69 -19.09 -26.23
CA LYS A 217 -3.37 -18.91 -26.83
C LYS A 217 -2.35 -19.46 -25.84
N GLU A 218 -1.23 -19.93 -26.39
CA GLU A 218 -0.08 -20.53 -25.70
C GLU A 218 0.14 -20.01 -24.27
N THR A 219 0.39 -20.93 -23.32
CA THR A 219 0.73 -20.65 -21.92
C THR A 219 1.65 -19.43 -21.82
N THR A 220 1.09 -18.29 -21.42
CA THR A 220 1.87 -17.06 -21.23
C THR A 220 2.88 -17.25 -20.10
N THR A 221 4.01 -16.57 -20.14
CA THR A 221 5.07 -16.70 -19.13
C THR A 221 4.54 -16.43 -17.71
N THR A 222 3.55 -15.56 -17.54
CA THR A 222 2.92 -15.24 -16.25
C THR A 222 2.10 -16.40 -15.66
N THR A 223 1.34 -17.14 -16.49
CA THR A 223 0.53 -18.31 -16.02
C THR A 223 1.39 -19.50 -15.58
N SER A 224 2.67 -19.53 -15.99
CA SER A 224 3.64 -20.50 -15.48
C SER A 224 4.16 -20.14 -14.08
N LYS A 225 4.23 -18.84 -13.74
CA LYS A 225 4.81 -18.33 -12.49
C LYS A 225 3.83 -18.35 -11.31
N HIS A 226 2.54 -18.23 -11.58
CA HIS A 226 1.48 -18.10 -10.58
C HIS A 226 0.33 -19.07 -10.88
N HIS A 227 -0.50 -19.37 -9.88
CA HIS A 227 -1.74 -20.13 -10.12
C HIS A 227 -2.72 -19.27 -10.94
N SER A 228 -3.34 -19.84 -11.98
CA SER A 228 -4.30 -19.12 -12.83
C SER A 228 -5.43 -18.51 -12.00
N LEU A 229 -5.95 -19.27 -11.02
CA LEU A 229 -6.99 -18.81 -10.10
C LEU A 229 -6.63 -17.46 -9.43
N LEU A 230 -5.37 -17.26 -9.01
CA LEU A 230 -4.95 -16.00 -8.41
C LEU A 230 -4.91 -14.86 -9.45
N LEU A 231 -4.38 -15.15 -10.64
CA LEU A 231 -4.31 -14.17 -11.73
C LEU A 231 -5.71 -13.74 -12.18
N ASP A 232 -6.64 -14.68 -12.30
CA ASP A 232 -8.04 -14.43 -12.68
C ASP A 232 -8.72 -13.50 -11.67
N MET A 233 -8.51 -13.74 -10.36
CA MET A 233 -9.06 -12.87 -9.32
C MET A 233 -8.46 -11.47 -9.35
N ILE A 234 -7.14 -11.33 -9.55
CA ILE A 234 -6.47 -10.03 -9.68
C ILE A 234 -7.00 -9.29 -10.90
N ALA A 235 -7.05 -9.97 -12.06
CA ALA A 235 -7.49 -9.43 -13.33
C ALA A 235 -8.95 -8.95 -13.27
N CYS A 236 -9.83 -9.76 -12.69
CA CYS A 236 -11.22 -9.40 -12.43
C CYS A 236 -11.34 -8.14 -11.55
N GLN A 237 -10.56 -8.07 -10.47
CA GLN A 237 -10.59 -6.95 -9.53
C GLN A 237 -10.14 -5.62 -10.16
N ILE A 238 -9.20 -5.64 -11.10
CA ILE A 238 -8.68 -4.42 -11.76
C ILE A 238 -9.25 -4.17 -13.16
N GLY A 239 -10.16 -5.04 -13.62
CA GLY A 239 -10.81 -4.94 -14.93
C GLY A 239 -9.83 -5.05 -16.11
N CYS A 240 -8.99 -6.07 -16.12
CA CYS A 240 -8.14 -6.44 -17.26
C CYS A 240 -8.19 -7.94 -17.54
N GLU A 241 -7.54 -8.40 -18.60
CA GLU A 241 -7.34 -9.83 -18.82
C GLU A 241 -6.12 -10.34 -18.03
N PRO A 242 -6.08 -11.62 -17.61
CA PRO A 242 -4.91 -12.19 -16.93
C PRO A 242 -3.61 -12.06 -17.73
N ASP A 243 -3.69 -12.11 -19.07
CA ASP A 243 -2.54 -11.97 -19.97
C ASP A 243 -2.03 -10.53 -20.10
N ASP A 244 -2.82 -9.53 -19.68
CA ASP A 244 -2.37 -8.13 -19.63
C ASP A 244 -1.46 -7.87 -18.42
N ILE A 245 -1.47 -8.77 -17.42
CA ILE A 245 -0.65 -8.66 -16.21
C ILE A 245 0.81 -8.99 -16.54
N CYS A 246 1.67 -7.98 -16.50
CA CYS A 246 3.10 -8.12 -16.76
C CYS A 246 3.85 -8.61 -15.52
N ASP A 247 3.61 -7.96 -14.38
CA ASP A 247 4.21 -8.27 -13.08
C ASP A 247 3.40 -7.60 -11.97
N PHE A 248 3.64 -7.97 -10.72
CA PHE A 248 3.00 -7.36 -9.57
C PHE A 248 3.89 -7.35 -8.33
N GLU A 249 3.61 -6.40 -7.45
CA GLU A 249 4.12 -6.39 -6.09
C GLU A 249 2.94 -6.46 -5.13
N LEU A 250 2.68 -7.67 -4.65
CA LEU A 250 1.57 -7.98 -3.75
C LEU A 250 2.10 -8.49 -2.42
N GLN A 251 1.37 -8.18 -1.36
CA GLN A 251 1.59 -8.71 -0.03
C GLN A 251 0.29 -9.34 0.50
N ALA A 252 0.44 -10.30 1.40
CA ALA A 252 -0.68 -10.80 2.18
C ALA A 252 -1.11 -9.72 3.19
N CYS A 253 -2.41 -9.59 3.39
CA CYS A 253 -3.02 -8.62 4.31
C CYS A 253 -4.08 -9.32 5.17
N ASP A 254 -4.14 -8.98 6.46
CA ASP A 254 -5.27 -9.39 7.32
C ASP A 254 -6.54 -8.67 6.82
N THR A 255 -7.62 -9.43 6.69
CA THR A 255 -8.95 -8.90 6.32
C THR A 255 -9.71 -8.34 7.52
N GLN A 256 -9.26 -8.61 8.75
CA GLN A 256 -9.82 -8.00 9.94
C GLN A 256 -9.62 -6.48 9.90
N PRO A 257 -10.70 -5.66 9.92
CA PRO A 257 -10.56 -4.22 9.89
C PRO A 257 -9.97 -3.68 11.20
N SER A 258 -9.24 -2.58 11.06
CA SER A 258 -8.80 -1.73 12.17
C SER A 258 -10.02 -1.13 12.86
N LEU A 259 -10.02 -1.05 14.19
CA LEU A 259 -11.15 -0.54 14.98
C LEU A 259 -10.74 0.06 16.33
N ILE A 260 -11.67 0.80 16.94
CA ILE A 260 -11.58 1.22 18.34
C ILE A 260 -12.11 0.10 19.24
N GLY A 261 -11.29 -0.34 20.19
CA GLY A 261 -11.56 -1.46 21.08
C GLY A 261 -11.34 -1.15 22.56
N GLY A 262 -11.48 -2.19 23.40
CA GLY A 262 -11.44 -2.07 24.86
C GLY A 262 -12.83 -1.82 25.47
N ALA A 263 -13.01 -2.20 26.74
CA ALA A 263 -14.29 -2.06 27.43
C ALA A 263 -14.78 -0.61 27.50
N ALA A 264 -13.86 0.36 27.54
CA ALA A 264 -14.14 1.79 27.51
C ALA A 264 -13.88 2.46 26.14
N LYS A 265 -13.65 1.69 25.06
CA LYS A 265 -13.34 2.20 23.72
C LYS A 265 -12.14 3.16 23.67
N GLU A 266 -11.07 2.82 24.39
CA GLU A 266 -9.89 3.67 24.57
C GLU A 266 -8.65 3.21 23.76
N PHE A 267 -8.74 2.06 23.08
CA PHE A 267 -7.62 1.48 22.33
C PHE A 267 -7.86 1.46 20.83
N VAL A 268 -6.79 1.57 20.05
CA VAL A 268 -6.79 1.28 18.61
C VAL A 268 -6.25 -0.14 18.41
N PHE A 269 -7.04 -1.02 17.79
CA PHE A 269 -6.60 -2.35 17.38
C PHE A 269 -6.40 -2.35 15.88
N SER A 270 -5.15 -2.47 15.44
CA SER A 270 -4.79 -2.44 14.03
C SER A 270 -3.43 -3.10 13.79
N GLY A 271 -3.26 -3.71 12.62
CA GLY A 271 -1.92 -3.91 12.05
C GLY A 271 -1.35 -2.58 11.54
N ARG A 272 -0.04 -2.54 11.26
CA ARG A 272 0.62 -1.39 10.59
C ARG A 272 0.57 -0.07 11.37
N LEU A 273 0.24 -0.08 12.67
CA LEU A 273 0.35 1.11 13.51
C LEU A 273 1.77 1.68 13.43
N ASP A 274 2.75 0.76 13.50
CA ASP A 274 4.11 0.96 13.05
C ASP A 274 4.17 0.89 11.51
N ASN A 275 4.31 1.99 10.78
CA ASN A 275 4.36 3.39 11.25
C ASN A 275 3.30 4.28 10.61
N LEU A 276 2.21 3.68 10.13
CA LEU A 276 1.12 4.43 9.51
C LEU A 276 0.45 5.40 10.47
N CYS A 277 0.54 5.16 11.79
CA CYS A 277 0.10 6.12 12.80
C CYS A 277 0.87 7.44 12.72
N MET A 278 2.21 7.40 12.62
CA MET A 278 3.02 8.62 12.48
C MET A 278 2.88 9.23 11.10
N SER A 279 2.76 8.40 10.05
CA SER A 279 2.50 8.89 8.69
C SER A 279 1.18 9.67 8.62
N PHE A 280 0.11 9.14 9.21
CA PHE A 280 -1.17 9.83 9.34
C PHE A 280 -1.05 11.13 10.14
N CYS A 281 -0.46 11.07 11.35
CA CYS A 281 -0.34 12.24 12.22
C CYS A 281 0.48 13.36 11.55
N SER A 282 1.57 13.01 10.88
CA SER A 282 2.44 13.96 10.17
C SER A 282 1.69 14.62 9.03
N LEU A 283 1.00 13.83 8.21
CA LEU A 283 0.21 14.32 7.08
C LEU A 283 -0.92 15.23 7.55
N LYS A 284 -1.67 14.79 8.56
CA LYS A 284 -2.78 15.55 9.15
C LYS A 284 -2.28 16.88 9.74
N ALA A 285 -1.17 16.88 10.47
CA ALA A 285 -0.58 18.10 11.02
C ALA A 285 -0.16 19.09 9.92
N LEU A 286 0.42 18.60 8.83
CA LEU A 286 0.77 19.43 7.68
C LEU A 286 -0.49 20.05 7.03
N ILE A 287 -1.52 19.25 6.79
CA ILE A 287 -2.80 19.71 6.22
C ILE A 287 -3.47 20.74 7.16
N ASP A 288 -3.64 20.41 8.44
CA ASP A 288 -4.33 21.27 9.40
C ASP A 288 -3.60 22.61 9.56
N SER A 289 -2.26 22.59 9.62
CA SER A 289 -1.45 23.80 9.78
C SER A 289 -1.41 24.70 8.54
N THR A 290 -1.92 24.23 7.40
CA THR A 290 -1.88 24.95 6.11
C THR A 290 -3.27 25.07 5.48
N SER A 291 -4.31 24.89 6.29
CA SER A 291 -5.70 24.80 5.83
C SER A 291 -6.27 26.14 5.35
N SER A 292 -5.80 27.26 5.92
CA SER A 292 -6.16 28.62 5.52
C SER A 292 -5.01 29.34 4.82
N ALA A 293 -5.34 30.22 3.88
CA ALA A 293 -4.36 31.12 3.24
C ALA A 293 -3.64 32.04 4.25
N SER A 294 -4.26 32.31 5.41
CA SER A 294 -3.62 33.07 6.49
C SER A 294 -2.46 32.33 7.16
N ASP A 295 -2.46 30.99 7.13
CA ASP A 295 -1.53 30.17 7.91
C ASP A 295 -0.10 30.22 7.35
N LEU A 296 0.02 30.55 6.07
CA LEU A 296 1.29 30.75 5.36
C LEU A 296 1.67 32.23 5.21
N LYS A 297 0.79 33.17 5.60
CA LYS A 297 0.99 34.62 5.37
C LYS A 297 2.26 35.16 6.01
N ASP A 298 2.52 34.76 7.25
CA ASP A 298 3.69 35.20 8.02
C ASP A 298 4.80 34.13 8.08
N GLU A 299 4.60 32.99 7.42
CA GLU A 299 5.54 31.88 7.35
C GLU A 299 6.72 32.23 6.43
N SER A 300 7.94 32.06 6.95
CA SER A 300 9.19 32.28 6.23
C SER A 300 9.87 30.99 5.80
N GLY A 301 9.48 29.84 6.36
CA GLY A 301 10.03 28.53 6.01
C GLY A 301 9.16 27.75 5.03
N VAL A 302 9.58 26.51 4.75
CA VAL A 302 8.79 25.50 4.05
C VAL A 302 8.41 24.41 5.04
N ARG A 303 7.12 24.16 5.22
CA ARG A 303 6.63 23.04 6.04
C ARG A 303 6.55 21.80 5.17
N MET A 304 7.10 20.68 5.63
CA MET A 304 7.28 19.50 4.80
C MET A 304 7.03 18.21 5.59
N VAL A 305 6.41 17.25 4.92
CA VAL A 305 6.28 15.87 5.37
C VAL A 305 6.88 14.96 4.31
N ALA A 306 7.71 14.02 4.73
CA ALA A 306 8.24 12.97 3.88
C ALA A 306 7.93 11.61 4.48
N LEU A 307 7.18 10.80 3.74
CA LEU A 307 6.78 9.44 4.13
C LEU A 307 7.53 8.47 3.23
N PHE A 308 8.57 7.84 3.77
CA PHE A 308 9.46 6.95 3.01
C PHE A 308 8.96 5.52 2.97
N ASP A 309 9.36 4.79 1.94
CA ASP A 309 9.20 3.34 1.88
C ASP A 309 10.50 2.67 2.40
N HIS A 310 10.47 1.36 2.57
CA HIS A 310 11.65 0.54 2.86
C HIS A 310 12.39 0.85 4.17
N GLU A 311 11.75 1.47 5.17
CA GLU A 311 12.37 1.66 6.48
C GLU A 311 12.69 0.31 7.13
N GLU A 312 11.76 -0.63 7.04
CA GLU A 312 11.81 -1.95 7.70
C GLU A 312 12.93 -2.87 7.16
N VAL A 313 13.56 -2.46 6.06
CA VAL A 313 14.64 -3.18 5.37
C VAL A 313 15.91 -2.34 5.22
N GLY A 314 16.01 -1.23 5.96
CA GLY A 314 17.23 -0.43 6.09
C GLY A 314 17.30 0.83 5.23
N SER A 315 16.21 1.23 4.58
CA SER A 315 16.05 2.50 3.82
C SER A 315 16.95 2.71 2.60
N ASP A 316 17.85 1.77 2.28
CA ASP A 316 18.79 1.88 1.15
C ASP A 316 18.13 1.50 -0.18
N SER A 317 17.35 2.42 -0.73
CA SER A 317 16.70 2.28 -2.04
C SER A 317 16.39 3.64 -2.64
N ALA A 318 15.97 3.70 -3.91
CA ALA A 318 15.65 4.96 -4.58
C ALA A 318 14.49 5.75 -3.92
N GLN A 319 13.61 5.07 -3.18
CA GLN A 319 12.47 5.65 -2.48
C GLN A 319 12.62 5.66 -0.94
N GLY A 320 13.62 4.96 -0.39
CA GLY A 320 13.84 4.94 1.05
C GLY A 320 14.51 6.20 1.58
N ALA A 321 14.62 6.33 2.90
CA ALA A 321 15.23 7.49 3.54
C ALA A 321 16.74 7.65 3.22
N GLY A 322 17.41 6.59 2.76
CA GLY A 322 18.79 6.63 2.29
C GLY A 322 18.96 7.23 0.88
N SER A 323 17.87 7.54 0.19
CA SER A 323 17.90 8.06 -1.18
C SER A 323 18.10 9.58 -1.25
N PRO A 324 18.48 10.12 -2.43
CA PRO A 324 18.56 11.55 -2.65
C PRO A 324 17.20 12.28 -2.65
N VAL A 325 16.05 11.59 -2.49
CA VAL A 325 14.67 12.17 -2.43
C VAL A 325 14.65 13.52 -1.72
N MET A 326 15.19 13.56 -0.49
CA MET A 326 15.11 14.75 0.34
C MET A 326 16.03 15.84 -0.16
N LEU A 327 17.28 15.50 -0.48
CA LEU A 327 18.24 16.46 -0.99
C LEU A 327 17.73 17.11 -2.29
N ASP A 328 17.15 16.31 -3.19
CA ASP A 328 16.58 16.77 -4.44
C ASP A 328 15.38 17.69 -4.19
N ALA A 329 14.46 17.31 -3.30
CA ALA A 329 13.30 18.14 -2.95
C ALA A 329 13.73 19.50 -2.38
N LEU A 330 14.63 19.51 -1.40
CA LEU A 330 15.13 20.73 -0.76
C LEU A 330 15.87 21.62 -1.77
N SER A 331 16.74 21.02 -2.59
CA SER A 331 17.52 21.76 -3.58
C SER A 331 16.64 22.37 -4.66
N ARG A 332 15.65 21.61 -5.17
CA ARG A 332 14.73 22.10 -6.20
C ARG A 332 13.81 23.19 -5.67
N VAL A 333 13.26 23.03 -4.46
CA VAL A 333 12.48 24.10 -3.81
C VAL A 333 13.34 25.34 -3.61
N THR A 334 14.58 25.20 -3.17
CA THR A 334 15.48 26.36 -3.00
C THR A 334 15.79 27.05 -4.33
N SER A 335 16.12 26.27 -5.37
CA SER A 335 16.47 26.79 -6.70
C SER A 335 15.32 27.51 -7.40
N SER A 336 14.06 27.07 -7.21
CA SER A 336 12.89 27.77 -7.77
C SER A 336 12.71 29.21 -7.26
N PHE A 337 13.34 29.58 -6.14
CA PHE A 337 13.27 30.91 -5.55
C PHE A 337 14.61 31.67 -5.64
N ASN A 338 15.57 31.14 -6.38
CA ASN A 338 16.83 31.81 -6.59
C ASN A 338 16.71 32.72 -7.83
N SER A 339 16.76 34.04 -7.61
CA SER A 339 16.57 35.07 -8.65
C SER A 339 17.61 35.01 -9.79
N ASP A 340 18.73 34.30 -9.56
CA ASP A 340 19.87 34.24 -10.48
C ASP A 340 19.88 33.00 -11.39
N SER A 341 18.88 32.12 -11.31
CA SER A 341 18.75 30.98 -12.23
C SER A 341 17.96 31.36 -13.50
N LYS A 342 18.43 32.38 -14.22
CA LYS A 342 18.16 32.46 -15.67
C LYS A 342 19.20 31.59 -16.36
N TYR A 343 18.79 30.39 -16.76
CA TYR A 343 19.55 29.57 -17.70
C TYR A 343 19.83 30.32 -19.01
#